data_AF-A0A9Q3YZJ9-F1
#
_entry.id   AF-A0A9Q3YZJ9-F1
#
_cell.length_a   1.000
_cell.length_b   1.000
_cell.length_c   1.000
_cell.angle_alpha   90.00
_cell.angle_beta   90.00
_cell.angle_gamma   90.00
#
_symmetry.space_group_name_H-M   'P 1'
#
loop_
_entity.id
_entity.type
_entity.pdbx_description
1 polymer ?
#
loop_
_entity_poly.entity_id
_entity_poly.type
_entity_poly.pdbx_seq_one_letter_code
_entity_poly.pdbx_strand_id
1 'polypeptide(L)' 'MSKKTVNLSLIEMFAIKHGLEMQLVIKENDLMVMEGTPIWKENIEKYKQLKKDVAHEKKLVKNFELYIKQFKENNNIK' A
#
# COMPACT_ATOMS: atom_id res chain seq x y z
N MET A 1 23.47 12.66 6.81
CA MET A 1 22.81 13.17 5.59
C MET A 1 22.63 14.68 5.68
N SER A 2 22.70 15.41 4.57
CA SER A 2 22.38 16.85 4.58
C SER A 2 20.88 17.05 4.80
N LYS A 3 20.45 18.22 5.32
CA LYS A 3 19.01 18.53 5.46
C LYS A 3 18.25 18.42 4.11
N LYS A 4 18.91 18.78 3.01
CA LYS A 4 18.35 18.62 1.65
C LYS A 4 18.16 17.15 1.28
N THR A 5 19.13 16.30 1.59
CA THR A 5 19.05 14.85 1.34
C THR A 5 17.92 14.21 2.14
N VAL A 6 17.79 14.54 3.43
CA VAL A 6 16.72 14.01 4.28
C VAL A 6 15.34 14.40 3.76
N ASN A 7 15.18 15.66 3.33
CA ASN A 7 13.91 16.13 2.76
C ASN A 7 13.58 15.42 1.44
N LEU A 8 14.56 15.23 0.55
CA LEU A 8 14.37 14.51 -0.70
C LEU A 8 13.96 13.05 -0.45
N SER A 9 14.65 12.36 0.45
CA SER A 9 14.27 10.99 0.83
C SER A 9 12.87 10.91 1.42
N LEU A 10 12.45 11.89 2.22
CA LEU A 10 11.09 11.92 2.76
C LEU A 10 10.03 12.09 1.64
N ILE A 11 10.30 12.96 0.65
CA ILE A 11 9.44 13.13 -0.52
C ILE A 11 9.32 11.82 -1.31
N GLU A 12 10.45 11.15 -1.56
CA GLU A 12 10.49 9.85 -2.25
C GLU A 12 9.69 8.79 -1.49
N MET A 13 9.84 8.72 -0.17
CA MET A 13 9.05 7.81 0.66
C MET A 13 7.55 8.10 0.54
N PHE A 14 7.11 9.36 0.59
CA PHE A 14 5.69 9.68 0.41
C PHE A 14 5.18 9.32 -0.99
N ALA A 15 5.99 9.53 -2.04
CA ALA A 15 5.63 9.11 -3.39
C ALA A 15 5.48 7.59 -3.50
N ILE A 16 6.37 6.82 -2.87
CA ILE A 16 6.28 5.35 -2.80
C ILE A 16 5.02 4.92 -2.03
N LYS A 17 4.73 5.53 -0.87
CA LYS A 17 3.50 5.26 -0.11
C LYS A 17 2.26 5.47 -0.98
N HIS A 18 2.20 6.58 -1.72
CA HIS A 18 1.08 6.87 -2.60
C HIS A 18 0.94 5.84 -3.73
N GLY A 19 2.05 5.39 -4.31
CA GLY A 19 2.05 4.29 -5.28
C GLY A 19 1.47 2.99 -4.73
N LEU A 20 1.83 2.62 -3.49
CA LEU A 20 1.29 1.45 -2.79
C LEU A 20 -0.20 1.59 -2.49
N GLU A 21 -0.64 2.77 -2.05
CA GLU A 21 -2.07 3.06 -1.83
C GLU A 21 -2.88 2.93 -3.12
N MET A 22 -2.37 3.43 -4.24
CA MET A 22 -3.01 3.28 -5.55
C MET A 22 -3.15 1.81 -5.96
N GLN A 23 -2.12 1.00 -5.76
CA GLN A 23 -2.18 -0.45 -6.04
C GLN A 23 -3.20 -1.17 -5.16
N LEU A 24 -3.28 -0.81 -3.87
CA LEU A 24 -4.27 -1.33 -2.96
C LEU A 24 -5.69 -0.98 -3.43
N VAL A 25 -5.96 0.29 -3.77
CA VAL A 25 -7.27 0.75 -4.23
C VAL A 25 -7.71 0.01 -5.50
N ILE A 26 -6.80 -0.22 -6.45
CA ILE A 26 -7.09 -0.98 -7.67
C ILE A 26 -7.54 -2.41 -7.31
N LYS A 27 -6.80 -3.10 -6.45
CA LYS A 27 -7.15 -4.48 -6.04
C LYS A 27 -8.43 -4.54 -5.21
N GLU A 28 -8.70 -3.54 -4.37
CA GLU A 28 -9.97 -3.43 -3.63
C GLU A 28 -11.15 -3.24 -4.57
N ASN A 29 -11.00 -2.40 -5.61
CA ASN A 29 -12.02 -2.23 -6.64
C ASN A 29 -12.25 -3.52 -7.42
N ASP A 30 -11.18 -4.22 -7.82
CA ASP A 30 -11.29 -5.52 -8.50
C ASP A 30 -12.04 -6.54 -7.63
N LEU A 31 -11.74 -6.57 -6.33
CA LEU A 31 -12.40 -7.47 -5.37
C LEU A 31 -13.87 -7.11 -5.23
N MET A 32 -14.20 -5.82 -5.13
CA MET A 32 -15.57 -5.33 -5.03
C MET A 32 -16.39 -5.69 -6.28
N VAL A 33 -15.83 -5.52 -7.48
CA VAL A 33 -16.47 -5.91 -8.74
C VAL A 33 -16.69 -7.42 -8.80
N MET A 34 -15.68 -8.20 -8.38
CA MET A 34 -15.76 -9.65 -8.33
C MET A 34 -16.82 -10.14 -7.32
N GLU A 35 -16.94 -9.52 -6.15
CA GLU A 35 -17.96 -9.84 -5.14
C GLU A 35 -19.36 -9.37 -5.54
N GLY A 36 -19.45 -8.29 -6.33
CA GLY A 36 -20.72 -7.77 -6.87
C GLY A 36 -21.32 -8.57 -8.02
N THR A 37 -20.62 -9.60 -8.51
CA THR A 37 -21.08 -10.47 -9.61
C THR A 37 -20.97 -11.94 -9.19
N PRO A 38 -21.75 -12.89 -9.77
CA PRO A 38 -21.59 -14.31 -9.44
C PRO A 38 -20.30 -14.94 -10.00
N ILE A 39 -19.50 -14.20 -10.77
CA ILE A 39 -18.28 -14.67 -11.46
C ILE A 39 -17.24 -15.25 -10.47
N TRP A 40 -17.23 -14.80 -9.22
CA TRP A 40 -16.34 -15.38 -8.20
C TRP A 40 -16.60 -16.86 -7.95
N LYS A 41 -17.83 -17.36 -8.16
CA LYS A 41 -18.19 -18.78 -8.00
C LYS A 41 -17.57 -19.63 -9.11
N GLU A 42 -17.40 -19.06 -10.29
CA GLU A 42 -16.76 -19.70 -11.43
C GLU A 42 -15.24 -19.65 -11.32
N ASN A 43 -14.69 -18.72 -10.54
CA ASN A 43 -13.25 -18.55 -10.37
C ASN A 43 -12.84 -18.32 -8.91
N ILE A 44 -13.12 -19.31 -8.06
CA ILE A 44 -12.87 -19.28 -6.61
C ILE A 44 -11.39 -19.08 -6.29
N GLU A 45 -10.48 -19.67 -7.08
CA GLU A 45 -9.04 -19.56 -6.81
C GLU A 45 -8.53 -18.14 -7.04
N LYS A 46 -8.94 -17.49 -8.14
CA LYS A 46 -8.64 -16.09 -8.40
C LYS A 46 -9.20 -15.18 -7.30
N TYR A 47 -10.42 -15.46 -6.83
CA TYR A 47 -11.03 -14.72 -5.72
C TYR A 47 -10.23 -14.84 -4.42
N LYS A 48 -9.82 -16.06 -4.04
CA LYS A 48 -8.98 -16.29 -2.85
C LYS A 48 -7.64 -15.58 -2.96
N GLN A 49 -7.00 -15.62 -4.12
CA GLN A 49 -5.74 -14.94 -4.34
C GLN A 49 -5.90 -13.43 -4.22
N LEU A 50 -6.92 -12.86 -4.86
CA LEU A 50 -7.19 -11.42 -4.80
C LEU A 50 -7.45 -10.95 -3.36
N LYS A 51 -8.17 -11.73 -2.55
CA LYS A 51 -8.34 -11.46 -1.10
C LYS A 51 -7.02 -11.46 -0.34
N LYS A 52 -6.14 -12.43 -0.60
CA LYS A 52 -4.81 -12.49 0.02
C LYS A 52 -3.96 -11.30 -0.40
N ASP A 53 -3.99 -10.93 -1.68
CA ASP A 53 -3.26 -9.78 -2.21
C ASP A 53 -3.72 -8.49 -1.54
N VAL A 54 -5.03 -8.22 -1.46
CA VAL A 54 -5.56 -7.03 -0.78
C VAL A 54 -5.10 -6.96 0.68
N ALA A 55 -5.16 -8.08 1.40
CA ALA A 55 -4.68 -8.14 2.78
C ALA A 55 -3.16 -7.88 2.89
N HIS A 56 -2.39 -8.39 1.92
CA HIS A 56 -0.95 -8.17 1.84
C HIS A 56 -0.62 -6.70 1.57
N GLU A 57 -1.25 -6.08 0.57
CA GLU A 57 -1.03 -4.67 0.23
C GLU A 57 -1.40 -3.73 1.38
N LYS A 58 -2.51 -4.00 2.10
CA LYS A 58 -2.87 -3.26 3.33
C LYS A 58 -1.74 -3.30 4.36
N LYS A 59 -1.14 -4.47 4.56
CA LYS A 59 -0.02 -4.64 5.48
C LYS A 59 1.22 -3.89 4.99
N LEU A 60 1.50 -3.91 3.69
CA LEU A 60 2.62 -3.17 3.10
C LEU A 60 2.47 -1.67 3.29
N VAL A 61 1.31 -1.08 2.96
CA VAL A 61 1.04 0.35 3.16
C VAL A 61 1.24 0.74 4.63
N LYS A 62 0.68 -0.04 5.57
CA LYS A 62 0.81 0.22 7.00
C LYS A 62 2.26 0.10 7.50
N ASN A 63 2.99 -0.92 7.04
CA ASN A 63 4.40 -1.08 7.37
C ASN A 63 5.23 0.09 6.83
N PHE A 64 4.94 0.53 5.60
CA PHE A 64 5.63 1.65 4.98
C PHE A 64 5.36 2.97 5.70
N GLU A 65 4.15 3.19 6.19
CA GLU A 65 3.81 4.33 7.05
C GLU A 65 4.60 4.31 8.37
N LEU A 66 4.78 3.14 8.98
CA LEU A 66 5.66 2.98 10.15
C LEU A 66 7.11 3.32 9.82
N TYR A 67 7.61 2.92 8.66
CA TYR A 67 8.95 3.29 8.20
C TYR A 67 9.10 4.80 8.01
N ILE A 68 8.11 5.49 7.43
CA ILE A 68 8.11 6.96 7.33
C ILE A 68 8.15 7.59 8.72
N LYS A 69 7.33 7.09 9.66
CA LYS A 69 7.31 7.60 11.03
C LYS A 69 8.67 7.45 11.71
N GLN A 70 9.27 6.27 11.65
CA GLN A 70 10.61 6.01 12.20
C GLN A 70 11.67 6.88 11.53
N PHE A 71 11.58 7.10 10.22
CA PHE A 71 12.49 7.98 9.50
C PHE A 71 12.39 9.43 9.99
N LYS A 72 11.16 9.94 10.20
CA LYS A 72 10.94 11.28 10.77
C LYS A 72 11.52 11.39 12.17
N GLU A 73 11.26 10.42 13.04
CA GLU A 73 11.78 10.36 14.42
C GLU A 73 13.32 10.35 14.44
N ASN A 74 13.95 9.47 13.66
CA ASN A 74 15.41 9.36 13.58
C ASN A 74 16.10 10.62 13.04
N ASN A 75 15.40 11.44 12.27
CA ASN A 75 15.92 12.70 11.71
C ASN A 75 15.41 13.95 12.44
N ASN A 76 14.73 13.81 13.59
CA ASN A 76 14.14 14.91 14.37
C ASN A 76 13.20 15.82 13.56
N ILE A 77 12.44 15.22 12.63
CA ILE A 77 11.45 15.91 11.82
C ILE A 77 10.10 15.82 12.52
N LYS A 78 9.51 16.98 12.84
CA LYS A 78 8.15 17.06 13.41
C LYS A 78 7.10 16.68 12.37
#